data_AF-K1UKZ5-F1
#
_entry.id   AF-K1UKZ5-F1
#
_cell.length_a   1.000
_cell.length_b   1.000
_cell.length_c   1.000
_cell.angle_alpha   90.00
_cell.angle_beta   90.00
_cell.angle_gamma   90.00
#
_symmetry.space_group_name_H-M   'P 1'
#
loop_
_entity.id
_entity.type
_entity.pdbx_description
1 polymer ?
#
loop_
_entity_poly.entity_id
_entity_poly.type
_entity_poly.pdbx_seq_one_letter_code
_entity_poly.pdbx_strand_id
1 'polypeptide(L)'
;RRDLVNYNTHLELESLPTGGWGYDHFPFSARYCQGLGVDYLGMTGKFHGSWGEFGGFKHPNALRFEVALAAANGAKCSVGDQLSPSDEMDMVTYDLIGSAYSELEEKEEWLDNVESVADIAIISPEAYVGDLSTGQMTKVDDSGSGVCRIMLEGKYLFDVIDFESDLNKYKVIILPDVIRADIDFAKRLREFCDCGGKVLATGKSALYENSNEFCLNLGAEWIKENPYKPDYFRSLEKIKDMGDTGYIMYGNGEKIR
;
A
#
# COMPACT_ATOMS: atom_id res chain seq x y z
N ARG A 1 7.40 7.94 -10.60
CA ARG A 1 7.69 8.93 -11.67
C ARG A 1 6.38 9.55 -12.14
N ARG A 2 6.05 10.76 -11.66
CA ARG A 2 4.77 11.43 -11.99
C ARG A 2 4.69 11.88 -13.44
N ASP A 3 5.81 12.19 -14.05
CA ASP A 3 5.92 12.62 -15.44
C ASP A 3 5.41 11.57 -16.45
N LEU A 4 5.40 10.28 -16.09
CA LEU A 4 4.92 9.21 -16.97
C LEU A 4 3.39 9.04 -16.95
N VAL A 5 2.72 9.53 -15.91
CA VAL A 5 1.28 9.31 -15.68
C VAL A 5 0.47 9.88 -16.85
N ASN A 6 0.83 11.07 -17.32
CA ASN A 6 0.11 11.80 -18.36
C ASN A 6 0.33 11.24 -19.79
N TYR A 7 1.17 10.21 -19.96
CA TYR A 7 1.30 9.51 -21.24
C TYR A 7 0.21 8.45 -21.45
N ASN A 8 -0.52 8.09 -20.39
CA ASN A 8 -1.61 7.12 -20.44
C ASN A 8 -2.95 7.81 -20.18
N THR A 9 -4.04 7.23 -20.70
CA THR A 9 -5.39 7.71 -20.39
C THR A 9 -5.86 7.30 -18.99
N HIS A 10 -5.28 6.21 -18.47
CA HIS A 10 -5.54 5.66 -17.15
C HIS A 10 -4.37 4.76 -16.72
N LEU A 11 -4.37 4.33 -15.47
CA LEU A 11 -3.39 3.37 -14.94
C LEU A 11 -4.03 1.99 -14.74
N GLU A 12 -3.34 0.92 -15.12
CA GLU A 12 -3.75 -0.44 -14.84
C GLU A 12 -2.89 -1.03 -13.72
N LEU A 13 -3.51 -1.28 -12.57
CA LEU A 13 -2.84 -1.87 -11.42
C LEU A 13 -3.03 -3.38 -11.44
N GLU A 14 -2.10 -4.07 -12.09
CA GLU A 14 -2.04 -5.53 -12.05
C GLU A 14 -1.78 -6.01 -10.63
N SER A 15 -2.76 -6.73 -10.07
CA SER A 15 -2.66 -7.39 -8.79
C SER A 15 -3.39 -8.72 -8.83
N LEU A 16 -2.59 -9.80 -8.82
CA LEU A 16 -3.09 -11.16 -8.77
C LEU A 16 -2.74 -11.77 -7.39
N PRO A 17 -3.61 -11.61 -6.36
CA PRO A 17 -3.27 -12.03 -4.99
C PRO A 17 -2.80 -13.48 -4.90
N THR A 18 -3.46 -14.37 -5.63
CA THR A 18 -3.12 -15.80 -5.68
C THR A 18 -1.87 -16.12 -6.51
N GLY A 19 -1.45 -15.22 -7.40
CA GLY A 19 -0.25 -15.31 -8.22
C GLY A 19 1.04 -14.84 -7.57
N GLY A 20 0.99 -14.54 -6.27
CA GLY A 20 2.16 -14.16 -5.47
C GLY A 20 2.30 -12.67 -5.18
N TRP A 21 1.36 -11.83 -5.62
CA TRP A 21 1.27 -10.42 -5.20
C TRP A 21 0.78 -10.29 -3.76
N GLY A 22 -0.11 -11.20 -3.32
CA GLY A 22 -0.79 -11.10 -2.02
C GLY A 22 -1.92 -10.07 -2.02
N TYR A 23 -2.69 -10.05 -0.93
CA TYR A 23 -3.86 -9.17 -0.80
C TYR A 23 -3.51 -7.75 -0.34
N ASP A 24 -2.28 -7.51 0.11
CA ASP A 24 -1.83 -6.18 0.56
C ASP A 24 -1.38 -5.30 -0.61
N HIS A 25 -1.06 -5.91 -1.76
CA HIS A 25 -0.51 -5.20 -2.92
C HIS A 25 -1.50 -4.20 -3.52
N PHE A 26 -2.70 -4.65 -3.90
CA PHE A 26 -3.66 -3.77 -4.56
C PHE A 26 -4.06 -2.56 -3.72
N PRO A 27 -4.43 -2.69 -2.43
CA PRO A 27 -4.78 -1.54 -1.61
C PRO A 27 -3.65 -0.51 -1.55
N PHE A 28 -2.41 -0.94 -1.34
CA PHE A 28 -1.28 -0.02 -1.22
C PHE A 28 -1.06 0.78 -2.51
N SER A 29 -1.04 0.09 -3.66
CA SER A 29 -0.87 0.72 -4.97
C SER A 29 -2.06 1.62 -5.35
N ALA A 30 -3.28 1.19 -5.05
CA ALA A 30 -4.48 1.99 -5.28
C ALA A 30 -4.45 3.29 -4.47
N ARG A 31 -4.08 3.23 -3.18
CA ARG A 31 -3.93 4.43 -2.32
C ARG A 31 -2.88 5.42 -2.83
N TYR A 32 -1.89 4.97 -3.58
CA TYR A 32 -0.95 5.86 -4.26
C TYR A 32 -1.57 6.50 -5.51
N CYS A 33 -2.23 5.70 -6.35
CA CYS A 33 -2.83 6.18 -7.59
C CYS A 33 -3.99 7.17 -7.38
N GLN A 34 -4.74 7.06 -6.28
CA GLN A 34 -5.80 8.02 -5.91
C GLN A 34 -5.32 9.47 -5.91
N GLY A 35 -4.08 9.72 -5.47
CA GLY A 35 -3.49 11.05 -5.40
C GLY A 35 -3.01 11.62 -6.74
N LEU A 36 -3.02 10.84 -7.83
CA LEU A 36 -2.44 11.24 -9.12
C LEU A 36 -3.44 11.94 -10.05
N GLY A 37 -4.74 11.90 -9.74
CA GLY A 37 -5.77 12.60 -10.50
C GLY A 37 -6.03 12.05 -11.91
N VAL A 38 -5.71 10.77 -12.13
CA VAL A 38 -6.07 10.03 -13.35
C VAL A 38 -6.92 8.82 -12.98
N ASP A 39 -7.77 8.39 -13.91
CA ASP A 39 -8.49 7.13 -13.76
C ASP A 39 -7.50 5.97 -13.62
N TYR A 40 -7.92 4.97 -12.85
CA TYR A 40 -7.17 3.73 -12.74
C TYR A 40 -8.11 2.56 -12.48
N LEU A 41 -7.61 1.36 -12.78
CA LEU A 41 -8.34 0.13 -12.59
C LEU A 41 -7.52 -0.88 -11.80
N GLY A 42 -8.22 -1.69 -11.00
CA GLY A 42 -7.67 -2.92 -10.46
C GLY A 42 -7.79 -4.02 -11.50
N MET A 43 -6.64 -4.52 -11.95
CA MET A 43 -6.56 -5.65 -12.86
C MET A 43 -6.24 -6.89 -12.06
N THR A 44 -7.14 -7.87 -12.11
CA THR A 44 -6.88 -9.22 -11.61
C THR A 44 -7.10 -10.23 -12.72
N GLY A 45 -7.15 -11.52 -12.41
CA GLY A 45 -7.35 -12.57 -13.39
C GLY A 45 -8.16 -13.73 -12.83
N LYS A 46 -8.74 -14.53 -13.72
CA LYS A 46 -9.56 -15.69 -13.36
C LYS A 46 -8.77 -16.86 -12.73
N PHE A 47 -7.45 -16.82 -12.80
CA PHE A 47 -6.53 -17.93 -12.48
C PHE A 47 -6.46 -18.29 -11.00
N HIS A 48 -6.43 -19.59 -10.67
CA HIS A 48 -6.19 -20.03 -9.30
C HIS A 48 -4.77 -19.66 -8.86
N GLY A 49 -3.78 -19.95 -9.70
CA GLY A 49 -2.37 -19.64 -9.48
C GLY A 49 -1.96 -18.35 -10.19
N SER A 50 -1.62 -18.45 -11.47
CA SER A 50 -1.06 -17.32 -12.25
C SER A 50 -1.47 -17.40 -13.73
N TRP A 51 -1.03 -16.43 -14.52
CA TRP A 51 -1.15 -16.43 -15.98
C TRP A 51 -0.66 -17.74 -16.59
N GLY A 52 -1.26 -18.17 -17.71
CA GLY A 52 -0.92 -19.43 -18.37
C GLY A 52 -1.65 -20.65 -17.80
N GLU A 53 -2.49 -20.49 -16.77
CA GLU A 53 -3.26 -21.59 -16.18
C GLU A 53 -4.58 -21.88 -16.92
N PHE A 54 -4.57 -22.92 -17.76
CA PHE A 54 -5.77 -23.47 -18.39
C PHE A 54 -6.45 -24.48 -17.47
N GLY A 55 -7.77 -24.36 -17.28
CA GLY A 55 -8.57 -25.23 -16.41
C GLY A 55 -8.47 -24.94 -14.90
N GLY A 56 -7.66 -23.96 -14.48
CA GLY A 56 -7.63 -23.46 -13.11
C GLY A 56 -8.44 -22.17 -12.94
N PHE A 57 -9.16 -22.10 -11.82
CA PHE A 57 -10.09 -21.01 -11.50
C PHE A 57 -9.94 -20.55 -10.07
N LYS A 58 -10.03 -19.24 -9.84
CA LYS A 58 -10.21 -18.69 -8.50
C LYS A 58 -11.49 -19.22 -7.88
N HIS A 59 -11.48 -19.34 -6.55
CA HIS A 59 -12.71 -19.49 -5.80
C HIS A 59 -13.61 -18.25 -6.03
N PRO A 60 -14.93 -18.38 -6.24
CA PRO A 60 -15.82 -17.24 -6.51
C PRO A 60 -15.70 -16.09 -5.52
N ASN A 61 -15.58 -16.41 -4.23
CA ASN A 61 -15.37 -15.39 -3.19
C ASN A 61 -14.07 -14.59 -3.32
N ALA A 62 -13.02 -15.15 -3.93
CA ALA A 62 -11.78 -14.41 -4.17
C ALA A 62 -12.00 -13.34 -5.24
N LEU A 63 -12.60 -13.70 -6.37
CA LEU A 63 -12.86 -12.74 -7.44
C LEU A 63 -13.88 -11.68 -7.00
N ARG A 64 -14.95 -12.09 -6.30
CA ARG A 64 -15.91 -11.19 -5.66
C ARG A 64 -15.22 -10.18 -4.73
N PHE A 65 -14.31 -10.66 -3.87
CA PHE A 65 -13.57 -9.81 -2.95
C PHE A 65 -12.67 -8.81 -3.69
N GLU A 66 -11.92 -9.26 -4.69
CA GLU A 66 -10.97 -8.43 -5.44
C GLU A 66 -11.68 -7.31 -6.21
N VAL A 67 -12.80 -7.63 -6.87
CA VAL A 67 -13.63 -6.65 -7.60
C VAL A 67 -14.29 -5.66 -6.63
N ALA A 68 -14.82 -6.14 -5.49
CA ALA A 68 -15.36 -5.25 -4.45
C ALA A 68 -14.27 -4.36 -3.82
N LEU A 69 -13.04 -4.87 -3.67
CA LEU A 69 -11.91 -4.13 -3.13
C LEU A 69 -11.47 -3.01 -4.09
N ALA A 70 -11.46 -3.27 -5.39
CA ALA A 70 -11.22 -2.26 -6.41
C ALA A 70 -12.25 -1.14 -6.33
N ALA A 71 -13.54 -1.49 -6.33
CA ALA A 71 -14.64 -0.53 -6.16
C ALA A 71 -14.54 0.27 -4.85
N ALA A 72 -14.20 -0.37 -3.73
CA ALA A 72 -14.03 0.28 -2.43
C ALA A 72 -12.85 1.27 -2.39
N ASN A 73 -11.89 1.14 -3.31
CA ASN A 73 -10.83 2.11 -3.52
C ASN A 73 -11.17 3.08 -4.66
N GLY A 74 -12.39 3.11 -5.20
CA GLY A 74 -12.73 4.00 -6.32
C GLY A 74 -12.07 3.64 -7.65
N ALA A 75 -11.47 2.45 -7.75
CA ALA A 75 -10.88 1.96 -8.99
C ALA A 75 -11.95 1.34 -9.90
N LYS A 76 -11.75 1.39 -11.21
CA LYS A 76 -12.48 0.51 -12.14
C LYS A 76 -11.98 -0.94 -12.01
N CYS A 77 -12.68 -1.90 -12.62
CA CYS A 77 -12.35 -3.31 -12.50
C CYS A 77 -12.03 -3.93 -13.86
N SER A 78 -10.93 -4.68 -13.93
CA SER A 78 -10.57 -5.51 -15.08
C SER A 78 -10.25 -6.93 -14.60
N VAL A 79 -10.83 -7.94 -15.26
CA VAL A 79 -10.50 -9.35 -15.00
C VAL A 79 -9.92 -9.96 -16.27
N GLY A 80 -8.64 -10.27 -16.20
CA GLY A 80 -7.90 -10.95 -17.24
C GLY A 80 -8.31 -12.42 -17.40
N ASP A 81 -8.44 -12.81 -18.66
CA ASP A 81 -8.54 -14.19 -19.11
C ASP A 81 -7.55 -14.40 -20.27
N GLN A 82 -7.34 -15.65 -20.64
CA GLN A 82 -6.56 -16.04 -21.81
C GLN A 82 -7.37 -17.02 -22.65
N LEU A 83 -7.42 -16.79 -23.97
CA LEU A 83 -8.13 -17.67 -24.88
C LEU A 83 -7.53 -19.08 -24.82
N SER A 84 -8.39 -20.09 -24.73
CA SER A 84 -7.99 -21.49 -24.82
C SER A 84 -7.20 -21.75 -26.12
N PRO A 85 -6.22 -22.68 -26.15
CA PRO A 85 -5.56 -23.09 -27.38
C PRO A 85 -6.52 -23.70 -28.43
N SER A 86 -7.75 -24.04 -28.04
CA SER A 86 -8.82 -24.45 -28.95
C SER A 86 -9.53 -23.29 -29.66
N ASP A 87 -9.16 -22.03 -29.37
CA ASP A 87 -9.84 -20.80 -29.79
C ASP A 87 -11.29 -20.65 -29.28
N GLU A 88 -11.73 -21.52 -28.37
CA GLU A 88 -13.05 -21.47 -27.75
C GLU A 88 -13.02 -20.69 -26.43
N MET A 89 -14.09 -19.93 -26.16
CA MET A 89 -14.31 -19.27 -24.88
C MET A 89 -14.70 -20.29 -23.80
N ASP A 90 -14.10 -20.19 -22.63
CA ASP A 90 -14.51 -20.97 -21.47
C ASP A 90 -15.66 -20.26 -20.74
N MET A 91 -16.89 -20.71 -20.98
CA MET A 91 -18.07 -20.07 -20.39
C MET A 91 -18.11 -20.14 -18.87
N VAL A 92 -17.41 -21.09 -18.23
CA VAL A 92 -17.29 -21.12 -16.76
C VAL A 92 -16.51 -19.90 -16.26
N THR A 93 -15.49 -19.44 -16.99
CA THR A 93 -14.78 -18.19 -16.70
C THR A 93 -15.74 -17.01 -16.74
N TYR A 94 -16.59 -16.91 -17.77
CA TYR A 94 -17.50 -15.78 -17.92
C TYR A 94 -18.65 -15.79 -16.91
N ASP A 95 -19.16 -16.96 -16.53
CA ASP A 95 -20.14 -17.10 -15.44
C ASP A 95 -19.54 -16.64 -14.10
N LEU A 96 -18.28 -17.00 -13.84
CA LEU A 96 -17.53 -16.57 -12.66
C LEU A 96 -17.31 -15.05 -12.63
N ILE A 97 -16.87 -14.47 -13.76
CA ILE A 97 -16.68 -13.02 -13.90
C ILE A 97 -18.02 -12.28 -13.74
N GLY A 98 -19.07 -12.72 -14.44
CA GLY A 98 -20.41 -12.13 -14.34
C GLY A 98 -20.95 -12.14 -12.91
N SER A 99 -20.75 -13.25 -12.19
CA SER A 99 -21.13 -13.37 -10.78
C SER A 99 -20.41 -12.34 -9.90
N ALA A 100 -19.11 -12.09 -10.13
CA ALA A 100 -18.37 -11.09 -9.38
C ALA A 100 -18.82 -9.64 -9.68
N TYR A 101 -19.20 -9.36 -10.93
CA TYR A 101 -19.64 -8.02 -11.35
C TYR A 101 -21.10 -7.72 -10.97
N SER A 102 -21.94 -8.73 -10.73
CA SER A 102 -23.36 -8.54 -10.36
C SER A 102 -23.53 -7.63 -9.14
N GLU A 103 -22.66 -7.72 -8.12
CA GLU A 103 -22.72 -6.85 -6.96
C GLU A 103 -22.27 -5.41 -7.25
N LEU A 104 -21.46 -5.19 -8.28
CA LEU A 104 -21.03 -3.86 -8.71
C LEU A 104 -22.11 -3.19 -9.55
N GLU A 105 -22.82 -3.96 -10.39
CA GLU A 105 -23.97 -3.46 -11.16
C GLU A 105 -25.03 -2.88 -10.21
N GLU A 106 -25.33 -3.57 -9.10
CA GLU A 106 -26.22 -3.05 -8.05
C GLU A 106 -25.74 -1.74 -7.40
N LYS A 107 -24.45 -1.39 -7.55
CA LYS A 107 -23.80 -0.24 -6.91
C LYS A 107 -23.36 0.84 -7.89
N GLU A 108 -23.66 0.68 -9.18
CA GLU A 108 -23.09 1.49 -10.26
C GLU A 108 -23.27 3.01 -10.03
N GLU A 109 -24.41 3.42 -9.47
CA GLU A 109 -24.72 4.83 -9.18
C GLU A 109 -23.74 5.50 -8.19
N TRP A 110 -22.95 4.72 -7.43
CA TRP A 110 -21.96 5.21 -6.46
C TRP A 110 -20.51 4.98 -6.87
N LEU A 111 -20.24 4.39 -8.06
CA LEU A 111 -18.88 3.99 -8.47
C LEU A 111 -18.17 5.01 -9.38
N ASP A 112 -18.88 6.06 -9.79
CA ASP A 112 -18.36 7.13 -10.65
C ASP A 112 -18.17 8.44 -9.89
N ASN A 113 -17.18 9.23 -10.33
CA ASN A 113 -16.87 10.56 -9.79
C ASN A 113 -16.62 10.56 -8.27
N VAL A 114 -15.91 9.55 -7.78
CA VAL A 114 -15.58 9.40 -6.36
C VAL A 114 -14.25 10.08 -6.01
N GLU A 115 -14.14 10.59 -4.78
CA GLU A 115 -12.92 11.18 -4.24
C GLU A 115 -12.51 10.45 -2.96
N SER A 116 -11.21 10.17 -2.81
CA SER A 116 -10.67 9.58 -1.57
C SER A 116 -10.75 10.61 -0.44
N VAL A 117 -11.13 10.16 0.75
CA VAL A 117 -11.08 10.95 1.97
C VAL A 117 -10.12 10.28 2.92
N ALA A 118 -9.00 10.94 3.22
CA ALA A 118 -7.96 10.40 4.09
C ALA A 118 -7.42 11.49 5.02
N ASP A 119 -7.33 11.17 6.32
CA ASP A 119 -6.69 12.03 7.32
C ASP A 119 -5.21 11.67 7.52
N ILE A 120 -4.79 10.51 7.03
CA ILE A 120 -3.46 9.92 7.21
C ILE A 120 -2.80 9.77 5.84
N ALA A 121 -1.54 10.14 5.73
CA ALA A 121 -0.71 9.81 4.58
C ALA A 121 0.51 8.99 4.99
N ILE A 122 0.87 8.03 4.15
CA ILE A 122 2.08 7.21 4.29
C ILE A 122 3.05 7.60 3.19
N ILE A 123 4.30 7.93 3.54
CA ILE A 123 5.34 8.11 2.50
C ILE A 123 5.71 6.74 1.94
N SER A 124 5.60 6.58 0.62
CA SER A 124 5.93 5.34 -0.09
C SER A 124 7.43 5.02 0.05
N PRO A 125 7.81 3.84 0.58
CA PRO A 125 9.20 3.38 0.56
C PRO A 125 9.75 3.21 -0.85
N GLU A 126 8.92 2.82 -1.81
CA GLU A 126 9.31 2.69 -3.22
C GLU A 126 9.74 4.05 -3.80
N ALA A 127 9.00 5.13 -3.45
CA ALA A 127 9.36 6.49 -3.86
C ALA A 127 10.70 6.95 -3.26
N TYR A 128 11.11 6.39 -2.12
CA TYR A 128 12.37 6.72 -1.46
C TYR A 128 13.56 5.93 -2.00
N VAL A 129 13.42 4.62 -2.19
CA VAL A 129 14.51 3.77 -2.68
C VAL A 129 14.90 4.16 -4.12
N GLY A 130 13.93 4.64 -4.92
CA GLY A 130 14.18 5.14 -6.27
C GLY A 130 14.55 4.05 -7.28
N ASP A 131 14.62 2.79 -6.86
CA ASP A 131 14.87 1.63 -7.71
C ASP A 131 13.54 1.15 -8.29
N LEU A 132 13.25 1.61 -9.51
CA LEU A 132 12.09 1.17 -10.29
C LEU A 132 12.39 -0.23 -10.80
N SER A 133 12.11 -1.27 -10.01
CA SER A 133 12.20 -2.62 -10.53
C SER A 133 11.17 -2.76 -11.66
N THR A 134 11.62 -2.87 -12.90
CA THR A 134 10.76 -3.08 -14.09
C THR A 134 10.23 -4.52 -14.17
N GLY A 135 10.27 -5.27 -13.06
CA GLY A 135 9.79 -6.64 -12.99
C GLY A 135 8.27 -6.65 -12.89
N GLN A 136 7.63 -7.63 -13.52
CA GLN A 136 6.17 -7.84 -13.49
C GLN A 136 5.59 -8.05 -12.07
N MET A 137 6.43 -8.21 -11.04
CA MET A 137 6.03 -8.41 -9.65
C MET A 137 6.71 -7.40 -8.74
N THR A 138 6.22 -6.16 -8.71
CA THR A 138 6.56 -5.20 -7.65
C THR A 138 5.84 -5.63 -6.38
N LYS A 139 6.51 -6.39 -5.51
CA LYS A 139 6.00 -6.62 -4.17
C LYS A 139 6.12 -5.33 -3.38
N VAL A 140 5.09 -4.99 -2.62
CA VAL A 140 5.21 -3.98 -1.56
C VAL A 140 6.31 -4.48 -0.62
N ASP A 141 7.30 -3.64 -0.31
CA ASP A 141 8.37 -4.01 0.60
C ASP A 141 7.81 -4.35 2.00
N ASP A 142 8.61 -4.98 2.85
CA ASP A 142 8.15 -5.41 4.18
C ASP A 142 7.64 -4.23 5.03
N SER A 143 8.24 -3.05 4.91
CA SER A 143 7.83 -1.85 5.66
C SER A 143 6.51 -1.29 5.14
N GLY A 144 6.38 -1.16 3.81
CA GLY A 144 5.14 -0.77 3.15
C GLY A 144 3.98 -1.75 3.45
N SER A 145 4.26 -3.05 3.41
CA SER A 145 3.27 -4.11 3.72
C SER A 145 2.83 -4.04 5.18
N GLY A 146 3.78 -3.85 6.11
CA GLY A 146 3.50 -3.75 7.54
C GLY A 146 2.57 -2.59 7.87
N VAL A 147 2.88 -1.37 7.38
CA VAL A 147 2.03 -0.20 7.62
C VAL A 147 0.66 -0.34 6.93
N CYS A 148 0.62 -0.90 5.72
CA CYS A 148 -0.63 -1.15 4.99
C CYS A 148 -1.57 -2.04 5.81
N ARG A 149 -1.06 -3.15 6.36
CA ARG A 149 -1.86 -4.05 7.20
C ARG A 149 -2.39 -3.37 8.46
N ILE A 150 -1.56 -2.59 9.16
CA ILE A 150 -2.00 -1.84 10.35
C ILE A 150 -3.16 -0.91 9.98
N MET A 151 -3.06 -0.20 8.85
CA MET A 151 -4.13 0.71 8.41
C MET A 151 -5.40 -0.05 8.01
N LEU A 152 -5.28 -1.12 7.21
CA LEU A 152 -6.40 -1.91 6.72
C LEU A 152 -7.14 -2.67 7.82
N GLU A 153 -6.40 -3.28 8.76
CA GLU A 153 -6.98 -3.98 9.91
C GLU A 153 -7.57 -3.00 10.93
N GLY A 154 -6.90 -1.87 11.14
CA GLY A 154 -7.37 -0.77 11.99
C GLY A 154 -8.54 0.03 11.41
N LYS A 155 -8.91 -0.20 10.14
CA LYS A 155 -9.98 0.52 9.42
C LYS A 155 -9.73 2.03 9.34
N TYR A 156 -8.47 2.41 9.24
CA TYR A 156 -8.09 3.80 9.03
C TYR A 156 -8.22 4.15 7.55
N LEU A 157 -8.66 5.38 7.28
CA LEU A 157 -8.64 5.96 5.93
C LEU A 157 -7.29 6.66 5.73
N PHE A 158 -6.57 6.23 4.71
CA PHE A 158 -5.21 6.69 4.44
C PHE A 158 -4.94 6.75 2.94
N ASP A 159 -4.03 7.63 2.56
CA ASP A 159 -3.42 7.66 1.22
C ASP A 159 -1.94 7.25 1.31
N VAL A 160 -1.39 6.80 0.18
CA VAL A 160 0.05 6.57 0.02
C VAL A 160 0.57 7.69 -0.87
N ILE A 161 1.63 8.36 -0.47
CA ILE A 161 2.12 9.55 -1.15
C ILE A 161 3.62 9.48 -1.44
N ASP A 162 4.06 10.24 -2.42
CA ASP A 162 5.48 10.49 -2.70
C ASP A 162 5.95 11.81 -2.08
N PHE A 163 7.24 12.10 -2.26
CA PHE A 163 7.85 13.34 -1.81
C PHE A 163 7.35 14.58 -2.56
N GLU A 164 6.62 14.47 -3.66
CA GLU A 164 6.06 15.62 -4.40
C GLU A 164 4.67 16.04 -3.90
N SER A 165 4.09 15.29 -2.96
CA SER A 165 2.74 15.49 -2.47
C SER A 165 2.64 16.62 -1.43
N ASP A 166 1.48 17.31 -1.41
CA ASP A 166 1.18 18.32 -0.40
C ASP A 166 0.83 17.67 0.94
N LEU A 167 1.68 17.86 1.94
CA LEU A 167 1.50 17.28 3.27
C LEU A 167 0.33 17.92 4.04
N ASN A 168 -0.04 19.17 3.71
CA ASN A 168 -1.06 19.92 4.45
C ASN A 168 -2.49 19.39 4.23
N LYS A 169 -2.68 18.49 3.27
CA LYS A 169 -3.95 17.79 3.06
C LYS A 169 -4.27 16.80 4.19
N TYR A 170 -3.27 16.40 4.97
CA TYR A 170 -3.38 15.33 5.95
C TYR A 170 -3.22 15.87 7.38
N LYS A 171 -3.69 15.10 8.36
CA LYS A 171 -3.50 15.38 9.79
C LYS A 171 -2.29 14.63 10.35
N VAL A 172 -2.00 13.46 9.79
CA VAL A 172 -0.88 12.59 10.21
C VAL A 172 -0.08 12.15 8.99
N ILE A 173 1.24 12.30 9.05
CA ILE A 173 2.18 11.71 8.11
C ILE A 173 2.90 10.54 8.79
N ILE A 174 2.85 9.36 8.19
CA ILE A 174 3.57 8.17 8.63
C ILE A 174 4.82 8.04 7.76
N LEU A 175 5.97 7.88 8.41
CA LEU A 175 7.25 7.57 7.80
C LEU A 175 7.61 6.10 8.13
N PRO A 176 7.45 5.18 7.16
CA PRO A 176 7.90 3.80 7.31
C PRO A 176 9.42 3.70 7.53
N ASP A 177 9.89 2.55 7.99
CA ASP A 177 11.20 2.34 8.64
C ASP A 177 12.42 2.91 7.90
N VAL A 178 12.36 3.03 6.57
CA VAL A 178 13.49 3.40 5.72
C VAL A 178 13.54 4.88 5.33
N ILE A 179 12.47 5.65 5.58
CA ILE A 179 12.30 7.01 5.03
C ILE A 179 13.17 8.05 5.75
N ARG A 180 14.38 8.28 5.22
CA ARG A 180 15.23 9.40 5.65
C ARG A 180 14.86 10.66 4.89
N ALA A 181 15.26 11.81 5.42
CA ALA A 181 14.92 13.12 4.89
C ALA A 181 16.15 13.85 4.35
N ASP A 182 16.04 14.40 3.15
CA ASP A 182 16.95 15.44 2.69
C ASP A 182 16.61 16.79 3.37
N ILE A 183 17.33 17.84 2.99
CA ILE A 183 17.15 19.17 3.59
C ILE A 183 15.77 19.76 3.28
N ASP A 184 15.24 19.54 2.07
CA ASP A 184 13.97 20.10 1.62
C ASP A 184 12.78 19.40 2.27
N PHE A 185 12.76 18.07 2.23
CA PHE A 185 11.72 17.27 2.84
C PHE A 185 11.69 17.45 4.35
N ALA A 186 12.86 17.53 5.00
CA ALA A 186 12.94 17.86 6.42
C ALA A 186 12.31 19.23 6.76
N LYS A 187 12.52 20.23 5.90
CA LYS A 187 11.90 21.55 6.08
C LYS A 187 10.38 21.47 5.98
N ARG A 188 9.86 20.77 4.97
CA ARG A 188 8.41 20.57 4.79
C ARG A 188 7.76 19.80 5.94
N LEU A 189 8.44 18.77 6.46
CA LEU A 189 7.97 18.06 7.65
C LEU A 189 7.90 18.97 8.88
N ARG A 190 8.87 19.87 9.07
CA ARG A 190 8.83 20.87 10.16
C ARG A 190 7.68 21.84 10.00
N GLU A 191 7.52 22.41 8.81
CA GLU A 191 6.42 23.34 8.51
C GLU A 191 5.04 22.69 8.72
N PHE A 192 4.91 21.42 8.32
CA PHE A 192 3.71 20.63 8.57
C PHE A 192 3.42 20.47 10.08
N CYS A 193 4.44 20.13 10.88
CA CYS A 193 4.31 20.05 12.34
C CYS A 193 4.00 21.41 13.00
N ASP A 194 4.62 22.49 12.51
CA ASP A 194 4.39 23.86 13.00
C ASP A 194 2.94 24.31 12.74
N CYS A 195 2.32 23.81 11.66
CA CYS A 195 0.90 24.01 11.34
C CYS A 195 -0.05 23.07 12.11
N GLY A 196 0.46 22.26 13.04
CA GLY A 196 -0.33 21.37 13.90
C GLY A 196 -0.40 19.91 13.43
N GLY A 197 0.19 19.59 12.27
CA GLY A 197 0.32 18.22 11.77
C GLY A 197 1.13 17.32 12.70
N LYS A 198 0.97 16.00 12.55
CA LYS A 198 1.66 14.99 13.38
C LYS A 198 2.45 14.03 12.51
N VAL A 199 3.64 13.67 12.95
CA VAL A 199 4.50 12.68 12.28
C VAL A 199 4.63 11.44 13.16
N LEU A 200 4.39 10.27 12.58
CA LEU A 200 4.74 8.98 13.17
C LEU A 200 5.92 8.40 12.40
N ALA A 201 7.05 8.25 13.09
CA ALA A 201 8.30 7.74 12.52
C ALA A 201 8.63 6.38 13.13
N THR A 202 9.04 5.44 12.28
CA THR A 202 9.48 4.08 12.65
C THR A 202 10.89 3.79 12.14
N GLY A 203 11.60 2.82 12.72
CA GLY A 203 12.94 2.43 12.28
C GLY A 203 13.94 3.59 12.16
N LYS A 204 14.57 3.72 10.99
CA LYS A 204 15.54 4.77 10.61
C LYS A 204 14.87 6.03 10.06
N SER A 205 13.55 6.09 10.07
CA SER A 205 12.84 7.22 9.48
C SER A 205 13.02 8.51 10.27
N ALA A 206 12.78 9.64 9.60
CA ALA A 206 13.03 10.98 10.11
C ALA A 206 14.50 11.28 10.46
N LEU A 207 15.46 10.40 10.19
CA LEU A 207 16.88 10.76 10.18
C LEU A 207 17.20 11.56 8.92
N TYR A 208 18.15 12.49 8.98
CA TYR A 208 18.70 13.09 7.76
C TYR A 208 19.39 12.04 6.89
N GLU A 209 19.47 12.20 5.57
CA GLU A 209 20.20 11.26 4.70
C GLU A 209 21.72 11.24 4.98
N ASN A 210 22.28 12.40 5.31
CA ASN A 210 23.73 12.60 5.47
C ASN A 210 24.23 12.45 6.91
N SER A 211 23.33 12.21 7.88
CA SER A 211 23.69 12.09 9.30
C SER A 211 22.68 11.21 10.04
N ASN A 212 23.04 10.73 11.23
CA ASN A 212 22.11 9.97 12.07
C ASN A 212 21.42 10.86 13.11
N GLU A 213 21.17 12.12 12.74
CA GLU A 213 20.39 13.06 13.54
C GLU A 213 18.96 13.11 13.02
N PHE A 214 17.99 13.20 13.93
CA PHE A 214 16.60 13.38 13.55
C PHE A 214 16.38 14.78 12.94
N CYS A 215 15.62 14.82 11.85
CA CYS A 215 15.24 16.05 11.15
C CYS A 215 14.08 16.79 11.83
N LEU A 216 13.45 16.15 12.82
CA LEU A 216 12.37 16.63 13.68
C LEU A 216 12.74 16.43 15.15
N ASN A 217 12.21 17.28 16.03
CA ASN A 217 12.29 17.03 17.47
C ASN A 217 11.24 15.97 17.88
N LEU A 218 11.64 14.70 17.87
CA LEU A 218 10.79 13.57 18.27
C LEU A 218 10.83 13.31 19.80
N GLY A 219 11.57 14.12 20.57
CA GLY A 219 11.81 13.87 21.99
C GLY A 219 12.70 12.64 22.25
N ALA A 220 13.49 12.23 21.26
CA ALA A 220 14.42 11.10 21.34
C ALA A 220 15.71 11.40 20.57
N GLU A 221 16.80 10.73 20.94
CA GLU A 221 18.09 10.76 20.24
C GLU A 221 18.41 9.37 19.68
N TRP A 222 18.76 9.26 18.40
CA TRP A 222 19.25 8.02 17.84
C TRP A 222 20.67 7.71 18.36
N ILE A 223 20.90 6.48 18.81
CA ILE A 223 22.18 6.06 19.39
C ILE A 223 22.95 5.15 18.44
N LYS A 224 22.31 4.07 17.98
CA LYS A 224 22.88 3.09 17.05
C LYS A 224 21.80 2.11 16.58
N GLU A 225 22.10 1.39 15.51
CA GLU A 225 21.35 0.19 15.14
C GLU A 225 21.38 -0.83 16.30
N ASN A 226 20.24 -1.50 16.52
CA ASN A 226 20.11 -2.49 17.59
C ASN A 226 21.08 -3.66 17.34
N PRO A 227 21.99 -3.97 18.29
CA PRO A 227 22.93 -5.08 18.11
C PRO A 227 22.28 -6.47 18.17
N TYR A 228 20.99 -6.57 18.52
CA TYR A 228 20.27 -7.83 18.64
C TYR A 228 19.31 -8.05 17.47
N LYS A 229 19.41 -9.23 16.84
CA LYS A 229 18.47 -9.74 15.84
C LYS A 229 18.34 -11.27 16.02
N PRO A 230 17.20 -11.79 16.48
CA PRO A 230 15.97 -11.08 16.81
C PRO A 230 16.10 -10.23 18.09
N ASP A 231 15.19 -9.25 18.22
CA ASP A 231 14.94 -8.53 19.47
C ASP A 231 13.57 -8.92 20.05
N TYR A 232 13.22 -8.41 21.24
CA TYR A 232 11.93 -8.65 21.87
C TYR A 232 11.24 -7.33 22.22
N PHE A 233 10.00 -7.19 21.79
CA PHE A 233 9.12 -6.10 22.16
C PHE A 233 8.14 -6.55 23.24
N ARG A 234 8.07 -5.82 24.35
CA ARG A 234 6.99 -5.96 25.32
C ARG A 234 6.18 -4.67 25.32
N SER A 235 4.92 -4.78 24.92
CA SER A 235 4.02 -3.63 24.92
C SER A 235 3.81 -3.09 26.33
N LEU A 236 3.75 -1.76 26.46
CA LEU A 236 3.37 -1.10 27.71
C LEU A 236 1.87 -1.30 28.00
N GLU A 237 1.06 -1.38 26.95
CA GLU A 237 -0.37 -1.62 27.01
C GLU A 237 -0.72 -3.06 26.64
N LYS A 238 -1.79 -3.61 27.22
CA LYS A 238 -2.26 -4.95 26.85
C LYS A 238 -2.83 -4.93 25.44
N ILE A 239 -2.26 -5.73 24.55
CA ILE A 239 -2.82 -5.92 23.22
C ILE A 239 -3.96 -6.92 23.35
N LYS A 240 -5.16 -6.52 22.87
CA LYS A 240 -6.36 -7.36 22.93
C LYS A 240 -6.09 -8.69 22.24
N ASP A 241 -6.58 -9.77 22.85
CA ASP A 241 -6.46 -11.16 22.34
C ASP A 241 -5.01 -11.68 22.24
N MET A 242 -4.03 -10.93 22.75
CA MET A 242 -2.64 -11.38 22.90
C MET A 242 -2.28 -11.49 24.40
N GLY A 243 -1.52 -12.52 24.78
CA GLY A 243 -1.08 -12.72 26.16
C GLY A 243 0.00 -11.70 26.58
N ASP A 244 0.00 -11.24 27.84
CA ASP A 244 0.99 -10.28 28.37
C ASP A 244 2.39 -10.92 28.47
N THR A 245 3.17 -10.83 27.39
CA THR A 245 4.51 -11.39 27.26
C THR A 245 5.39 -10.51 26.36
N GLY A 246 6.69 -10.84 26.30
CA GLY A 246 7.55 -10.31 25.25
C GLY A 246 7.29 -11.04 23.93
N TYR A 247 7.09 -10.29 22.84
CA TYR A 247 6.96 -10.80 21.49
C TYR A 247 8.29 -10.68 20.76
N ILE A 248 8.66 -11.74 20.05
CA ILE A 248 9.87 -11.74 19.23
C ILE A 248 9.68 -10.83 18.00
N MET A 249 10.70 -10.01 17.73
CA MET A 249 10.78 -9.12 16.57
C MET A 249 11.97 -9.56 15.72
N TYR A 250 11.68 -10.07 14.52
CA TYR A 250 12.72 -10.54 13.58
C TYR A 250 13.33 -9.41 12.74
N GLY A 251 12.68 -8.25 12.66
CA GLY A 251 13.20 -7.06 12.00
C GLY A 251 14.38 -6.44 12.76
N ASN A 252 15.14 -5.58 12.06
CA ASN A 252 16.16 -4.76 12.74
C ASN A 252 15.47 -3.63 13.48
N GLY A 253 15.89 -3.38 14.72
CA GLY A 253 15.44 -2.23 15.50
C GLY A 253 16.49 -1.13 15.56
N GLU A 254 16.08 0.04 16.05
CA GLU A 254 16.97 1.16 16.33
C GLU A 254 17.00 1.43 17.84
N LYS A 255 18.18 1.72 18.39
CA LYS A 255 18.31 2.14 19.79
C LYS A 255 18.23 3.65 19.89
N ILE A 256 17.25 4.13 20.67
CA ILE A 256 17.06 5.55 20.98
C ILE A 256 17.27 5.84 22.48
N ARG A 257 17.52 7.10 22.83
CA ARG A 257 17.55 7.63 24.21
C ARG A 257 16.48 8.69 24.40
#